data_AF-A0AAV1XVR4-F1
#
_entry.id   AF-A0AAV1XVR4-F1
#
_cell.length_a   1.000
_cell.length_b   1.000
_cell.length_c   1.000
_cell.angle_alpha   90.00
_cell.angle_beta   90.00
_cell.angle_gamma   90.00
#
_symmetry.space_group_name_H-M   'P 1'
#
loop_
_entity.id
_entity.type
_entity.pdbx_description
1 polymer ?
#
loop_
_entity_poly.entity_id
_entity_poly.type
_entity_poly.pdbx_seq_one_letter_code
_entity_poly.pdbx_strand_id
1 'polypeptide(L)'
;MAYYVINYSKLRIWEDFLNMYFKDKYKAIPNIYNLVLAMLWRHPENVELDKVKVVHYCAAGSKPWSYTGEEENMQRKDMKMLVKKWREIYEDDTLN
;
A
#
# COMPACT_ATOMS: atom_id res chain seq x y z
N MET A 1 12.00 21.48 -1.17
CA MET A 1 11.55 20.37 -0.29
C MET A 1 10.12 20.03 -0.69
N ALA A 2 9.89 18.91 -1.37
CA ALA A 2 8.53 18.47 -1.70
C ALA A 2 7.99 17.73 -0.48
N TYR A 3 7.02 18.33 0.21
CA TYR A 3 6.35 17.74 1.35
C TYR A 3 5.34 16.71 0.82
N TYR A 4 5.75 15.46 0.73
CA TYR A 4 4.84 14.36 0.48
C TYR A 4 4.19 14.00 1.83
N VAL A 5 2.93 14.40 2.01
CA VAL A 5 2.15 14.03 3.19
C VAL A 5 1.94 12.52 3.13
N ILE A 6 2.60 11.82 4.05
CA ILE A 6 2.58 10.37 4.21
C ILE A 6 1.14 9.89 4.19
N ASN A 7 0.81 8.93 3.33
CA ASN A 7 -0.49 8.29 3.41
C ASN A 7 -0.40 6.93 4.11
N TYR A 8 -1.16 6.86 5.20
CA TYR A 8 -1.63 5.71 5.96
C TYR A 8 -0.63 4.86 6.78
N SER A 9 -0.49 5.23 8.05
CA SER A 9 -0.29 4.30 9.16
C SER A 9 -1.63 4.15 9.92
N LYS A 10 -1.77 3.17 10.81
CA LYS A 10 -3.01 2.76 11.52
C LYS A 10 -3.80 3.87 12.27
N LEU A 11 -3.35 5.12 12.25
CA LEU A 11 -3.90 6.24 12.98
C LEU A 11 -4.61 7.23 12.06
N ARG A 12 -5.91 6.99 11.84
CA ARG A 12 -6.82 7.87 11.08
C ARG A 12 -6.82 9.33 11.58
N ILE A 13 -6.60 9.55 12.88
CA ILE A 13 -6.59 10.88 13.50
C ILE A 13 -5.45 11.77 12.97
N TRP A 14 -4.26 11.20 12.76
CA TRP A 14 -3.11 11.98 12.25
C TRP A 14 -3.28 12.33 10.78
N GLU A 15 -3.87 11.44 10.00
CA GLU A 15 -4.19 11.69 8.60
C GLU A 15 -5.19 12.85 8.47
N ASP A 16 -6.29 12.81 9.20
CA ASP A 16 -7.31 13.86 9.17
C ASP A 16 -6.73 15.21 9.59
N PHE A 17 -5.86 15.22 10.62
CA PHE A 17 -5.17 16.44 11.04
C PHE A 17 -4.26 17.00 9.94
N LEU A 18 -3.42 16.17 9.31
CA LEU A 18 -2.51 16.61 8.25
C LEU A 18 -3.28 17.07 7.01
N ASN A 19 -4.37 16.38 6.66
CA ASN A 19 -5.25 16.78 5.55
C ASN A 19 -5.89 18.14 5.83
N MET A 20 -6.40 18.37 7.05
CA MET A 20 -6.93 19.68 7.46
C MET A 20 -5.85 20.76 7.40
N TYR A 21 -4.65 20.47 7.91
CA TYR A 21 -3.55 21.43 8.00
C TYR A 21 -2.99 21.82 6.61
N PHE A 22 -2.89 20.86 5.68
CA PHE A 22 -2.33 21.06 4.35
C PHE A 22 -3.38 21.21 3.23
N LYS A 23 -4.66 21.40 3.56
CA LYS A 23 -5.78 21.43 2.59
C LYS A 23 -5.53 22.34 1.37
N ASP A 24 -4.90 23.50 1.58
CA ASP A 24 -4.69 24.50 0.52
C ASP A 24 -3.44 24.21 -0.33
N LYS A 25 -2.62 23.23 0.06
CA LYS A 25 -1.39 22.80 -0.62
C LYS A 25 -1.46 21.34 -1.05
N TYR A 26 -2.63 20.71 -0.93
CA TYR A 26 -2.79 19.29 -1.17
C TYR A 26 -2.47 18.93 -2.62
N LYS A 27 -1.70 17.85 -2.78
CA LYS A 27 -1.46 17.20 -4.07
C LYS A 27 -1.59 15.70 -3.89
N ALA A 28 -2.45 15.08 -4.70
CA ALA A 28 -2.65 13.65 -4.66
C ALA A 28 -1.33 12.91 -4.95
N ILE A 29 -1.02 11.92 -4.12
CA ILE A 29 0.14 11.05 -4.33
C ILE A 29 -0.24 10.02 -5.40
N PRO A 30 0.54 9.88 -6.49
CA PRO A 30 0.27 8.88 -7.51
C PRO A 30 0.37 7.46 -6.97
N ASN A 31 -0.44 6.53 -7.51
CA ASN A 31 -0.47 5.11 -7.11
C ASN A 31 0.90 4.44 -7.13
N ILE A 32 1.83 4.88 -7.99
CA ILE A 32 3.18 4.32 -8.06
C ILE A 32 3.98 4.48 -6.75
N TYR A 33 3.72 5.53 -5.98
CA TYR A 33 4.44 5.84 -4.73
C TYR A 33 3.65 5.46 -3.47
N ASN A 34 2.40 5.04 -3.64
CA ASN A 34 1.53 4.65 -2.53
C ASN A 34 0.34 3.85 -3.07
N LEU A 35 0.59 2.62 -3.52
CA LEU A 35 -0.48 1.77 -4.03
C LEU A 35 -1.34 1.28 -2.86
N VAL A 36 -2.52 1.86 -2.71
CA VAL A 36 -3.57 1.34 -1.84
C VAL A 36 -4.14 0.07 -2.47
N LEU A 37 -4.05 -1.08 -1.79
CA LEU A 37 -4.39 -2.38 -2.39
C LEU A 37 -5.80 -2.44 -2.98
N ALA A 38 -6.78 -1.75 -2.39
CA ALA A 38 -8.15 -1.72 -2.91
C ALA A 38 -8.25 -1.24 -4.37
N MET A 39 -7.26 -0.48 -4.85
CA MET A 39 -7.18 -0.05 -6.25
C MET A 39 -7.06 -1.24 -7.22
N LEU A 40 -6.45 -2.36 -6.80
CA LEU A 40 -6.27 -3.56 -7.63
C LEU A 40 -7.59 -4.20 -8.08
N TRP A 41 -8.68 -3.99 -7.34
CA TRP A 41 -9.98 -4.58 -7.66
C TRP A 41 -11.12 -3.58 -7.80
N ARG A 42 -10.97 -2.35 -7.28
CA ARG A 42 -11.96 -1.28 -7.51
C ARG A 42 -11.71 -0.50 -8.79
N HIS A 43 -10.44 -0.26 -9.12
CA HIS A 43 -10.01 0.54 -10.27
C HIS A 43 -8.75 -0.06 -10.92
N PRO A 44 -8.79 -1.34 -11.35
CA PRO A 44 -7.63 -2.02 -11.91
C PRO A 44 -7.05 -1.29 -13.14
N GLU A 45 -7.88 -0.55 -13.89
CA GLU A 45 -7.48 0.28 -15.03
C GLU A 45 -6.48 1.39 -14.66
N ASN A 46 -6.45 1.80 -13.38
CA ASN A 46 -5.59 2.87 -12.87
C ASN A 46 -4.31 2.34 -12.20
N VAL A 47 -4.01 1.04 -12.36
CA VAL A 47 -2.86 0.39 -11.72
C VAL A 47 -1.94 -0.26 -12.74
N GLU A 48 -0.79 0.35 -12.94
CA GLU A 48 0.35 -0.25 -13.65
C GLU A 48 1.30 -0.88 -12.61
N LEU A 49 1.05 -2.15 -12.26
CA LEU A 49 1.66 -2.81 -11.10
C LEU A 49 3.19 -2.98 -11.22
N ASP A 50 3.72 -3.03 -12.44
CA ASP A 50 5.14 -3.08 -12.77
C ASP A 50 5.88 -1.77 -12.45
N LYS A 51 5.18 -0.64 -12.47
CA LYS A 51 5.72 0.70 -12.14
C LYS A 51 5.62 1.04 -10.66
N VAL A 52 4.92 0.23 -9.88
CA VAL A 52 4.69 0.49 -8.45
C VAL A 52 5.97 0.30 -7.65
N LYS A 53 6.31 1.32 -6.86
CA LYS A 53 7.50 1.36 -6.00
C LYS A 53 7.16 1.06 -4.55
N VAL A 54 5.96 1.44 -4.10
CA VAL A 54 5.53 1.27 -2.71
C VAL A 54 4.11 0.72 -2.67
N VAL A 55 3.95 -0.39 -1.95
CA VAL A 55 2.66 -1.05 -1.72
C VAL A 55 2.21 -0.79 -0.29
N HIS A 56 0.97 -0.34 -0.15
CA HIS A 56 0.37 -0.08 1.15
C HIS A 56 -0.67 -1.16 1.48
N TYR A 57 -0.25 -2.10 2.33
CA TYR A 57 -1.06 -3.24 2.79
C TYR A 57 -2.14 -2.82 3.81
N CYS A 58 -3.16 -2.07 3.39
CA CYS A 58 -4.21 -1.55 4.29
C CYS A 58 -5.44 -2.43 4.47
N ALA A 59 -5.69 -3.35 3.53
CA ALA A 59 -6.87 -4.20 3.56
C ALA A 59 -6.76 -5.26 4.68
N ALA A 60 -7.90 -5.71 5.20
CA ALA A 60 -7.94 -6.83 6.13
C ALA A 60 -7.27 -8.06 5.49
N GLY A 61 -6.52 -8.83 6.28
CA GLY A 61 -5.74 -9.98 5.79
C GLY A 61 -4.53 -9.67 4.92
N SER A 62 -4.34 -8.43 4.45
CA SER A 62 -3.28 -8.10 3.50
C SER A 62 -1.89 -7.99 4.10
N LYS A 63 -1.77 -7.89 5.43
CA LYS A 63 -0.48 -7.75 6.10
C LYS A 63 0.42 -8.98 5.82
N PRO A 64 1.57 -8.83 5.15
CA PRO A 64 2.35 -9.99 4.69
C PRO A 64 2.80 -10.95 5.81
N TRP A 65 3.14 -10.42 6.98
CA TRP A 65 3.58 -11.17 8.16
C TRP A 65 2.46 -11.97 8.85
N SER A 66 1.19 -11.71 8.54
CA SER A 66 0.03 -12.43 9.07
C SER A 66 -0.91 -12.89 7.97
N TYR A 67 -0.39 -13.07 6.76
CA TYR A 67 -1.18 -13.37 5.58
C TYR A 67 -1.63 -14.83 5.57
N THR A 68 -2.94 -15.06 5.60
CA THR A 68 -3.58 -16.39 5.52
C THR A 68 -4.15 -16.71 4.14
N GLY A 69 -4.54 -15.67 3.38
CA GLY A 69 -5.18 -15.82 2.07
C GLY A 69 -6.70 -16.05 2.11
N GLU A 70 -7.30 -16.09 3.31
CA GLU A 70 -8.73 -16.41 3.51
C GLU A 70 -9.63 -15.17 3.41
N GLU A 71 -9.09 -14.00 3.74
CA GLU A 71 -9.83 -12.74 3.75
C GLU A 71 -10.21 -12.29 2.33
N GLU A 72 -11.22 -11.42 2.25
CA GLU A 72 -11.75 -10.95 0.98
C GLU A 72 -10.66 -10.40 0.05
N ASN A 73 -10.67 -10.87 -1.20
CA ASN A 73 -9.71 -10.51 -2.26
C ASN A 73 -8.27 -10.99 -2.03
N MET A 74 -7.95 -11.69 -0.94
CA MET A 74 -6.58 -12.17 -0.70
C MET A 74 -6.22 -13.36 -1.60
N GLN A 75 -7.19 -14.16 -2.03
CA GLN A 75 -6.97 -15.28 -2.95
C GLN A 75 -6.44 -14.88 -4.34
N ARG A 76 -6.47 -13.59 -4.70
CA ARG A 76 -6.07 -13.07 -6.01
C ARG A 76 -4.59 -13.28 -6.32
N LYS A 77 -4.27 -13.38 -7.62
CA LYS A 77 -2.91 -13.63 -8.11
C LYS A 77 -1.95 -12.46 -7.82
N ASP A 78 -2.41 -11.23 -8.01
CA ASP A 78 -1.67 -10.01 -7.70
C ASP A 78 -1.33 -9.93 -6.21
N MET A 79 -2.29 -10.20 -5.33
CA MET A 79 -2.07 -10.24 -3.87
C MET A 79 -1.03 -11.28 -3.46
N LYS A 80 -1.16 -12.53 -3.93
CA LYS A 80 -0.17 -13.59 -3.64
C LYS A 80 1.23 -13.21 -4.13
N MET A 81 1.34 -12.59 -5.30
CA MET A 81 2.62 -12.12 -5.84
C MET A 81 3.24 -11.02 -4.98
N LEU A 82 2.45 -10.03 -4.54
CA LEU A 82 2.94 -8.95 -3.68
C LEU A 82 3.38 -9.46 -2.31
N VAL A 83 2.65 -10.41 -1.71
CA VAL A 83 3.04 -11.03 -0.43
C VAL A 83 4.31 -11.86 -0.60
N LYS A 84 4.43 -12.62 -1.69
CA LYS A 84 5.63 -13.40 -2.01
C LYS A 84 6.86 -12.50 -2.10
N LYS A 85 6.81 -11.41 -2.87
CA LYS A 85 7.91 -10.43 -2.97
C LYS A 85 8.31 -9.86 -1.61
N TRP A 86 7.33 -9.54 -0.75
CA TRP A 86 7.63 -9.05 0.59
C TRP A 86 8.35 -10.11 1.44
N ARG A 87 7.87 -11.37 1.40
CA ARG A 87 8.51 -12.47 2.14
C ARG A 87 9.92 -12.76 1.65
N GLU A 88 10.14 -12.76 0.34
CA GLU A 88 11.47 -12.92 -0.26
C GLU A 88 12.47 -11.90 0.29
N ILE A 89 12.05 -10.65 0.50
CA ILE A 89 12.91 -9.61 1.10
C ILE A 89 13.08 -9.84 2.61
N TYR A 90 12.01 -10.20 3.32
CA TYR A 90 12.06 -10.41 4.77
C TYR A 90 12.94 -11.61 5.16
N GLU A 91 12.95 -12.65 4.33
CA GLU A 91 13.72 -13.89 4.51
C GLU A 91 15.12 -13.82 3.86
N ASP A 92 15.52 -12.66 3.31
CA ASP A 92 16.83 -12.48 2.68
C ASP A 92 17.92 -12.30 3.75
N ASP A 93 18.65 -13.39 4.01
CA ASP A 93 19.77 -13.42 4.97
C ASP A 93 20.90 -12.45 4.62
N THR A 94 21.01 -11.97 3.37
CA THR A 94 22.06 -11.02 2.97
C THR A 94 21.83 -9.59 3.49
N LEU A 95 20.63 -9.32 4.01
CA LEU A 95 20.25 -8.03 4.60
C LEU A 95 20.52 -7.94 6.11
N ASN A 96 21.04 -9.01 6.72
CA ASN A 96 21.37 -9.10 8.15
C ASN A 96 22.82 -8.73 8.47
#